data_AF-A0A2T5XX96-F1
#
_entry.id   AF-A0A2T5XX96-F1
#
_cell.length_a   1.000
_cell.length_b   1.000
_cell.length_c   1.000
_cell.angle_alpha   90.00
_cell.angle_beta   90.00
_cell.angle_gamma   90.00
#
_symmetry.space_group_name_H-M   'P 1'
#
loop_
_entity.id
_entity.type
_entity.pdbx_description
1 polymer ?
#
loop_
_entity_poly.entity_id
_entity_poly.type
_entity_poly.pdbx_seq_one_letter_code
_entity_poly.pdbx_strand_id
1 'polypeptide(L)'
;MPTIKPHQICILQSLLGKRFKDREARLHFVCSFIGRDLPSTKNLTEDEFFTLAQHLGYHFEMHAYFDAQNKQHAKLLALCHELGWRDEANPKYADIKRLGKWFCSSKNPFKKKLQNLTPSEVGRVNNIFEKMNEQRYERS
;
A
#
# COMPACT_ATOMS: atom_id res chain seq x y z
N MET A 1 -10.85 -12.41 5.34
CA MET A 1 -9.90 -11.38 4.87
C MET A 1 -10.03 -10.15 5.76
N PRO A 2 -8.93 -9.45 6.08
CA PRO A 2 -9.01 -8.23 6.89
C PRO A 2 -9.79 -7.13 6.15
N THR A 3 -10.69 -6.47 6.88
CA THR A 3 -11.40 -5.28 6.38
C THR A 3 -10.51 -4.06 6.41
N ILE A 4 -10.85 -3.07 5.58
CA ILE A 4 -10.09 -1.84 5.47
C ILE A 4 -9.98 -1.07 6.79
N LYS A 5 -8.84 -0.42 6.99
CA LYS A 5 -8.51 0.37 8.19
C LYS A 5 -8.92 1.83 8.05
N PRO A 6 -9.00 2.61 9.15
CA PRO A 6 -9.44 4.01 9.11
C PRO A 6 -8.69 4.90 8.11
N HIS A 7 -7.38 4.72 7.92
CA HIS A 7 -6.61 5.51 6.96
C HIS A 7 -6.97 5.17 5.51
N GLN A 8 -7.22 3.89 5.19
CA GLN A 8 -7.70 3.43 3.87
C GLN A 8 -9.10 3.97 3.59
N ILE A 9 -9.98 3.96 4.60
CA ILE A 9 -11.31 4.57 4.50
C ILE A 9 -11.18 6.05 4.17
N CYS A 10 -10.28 6.78 4.84
CA CYS A 10 -10.04 8.20 4.56
C CYS A 10 -9.62 8.43 3.11
N ILE A 11 -8.62 7.69 2.63
CA ILE A 11 -8.16 7.74 1.23
C ILE A 11 -9.33 7.49 0.27
N LEU A 12 -10.09 6.42 0.49
CA LEU A 12 -11.20 6.06 -0.36
C LEU A 12 -12.30 7.12 -0.38
N GLN A 13 -12.66 7.68 0.78
CA GLN A 13 -13.66 8.74 0.86
C GLN A 13 -13.19 10.02 0.17
N SER A 14 -11.90 10.37 0.28
CA SER A 14 -11.34 11.51 -0.47
C SER A 14 -11.40 11.29 -1.99
N LEU A 15 -11.20 10.06 -2.47
CA LEU A 15 -11.29 9.74 -3.89
C LEU A 15 -12.73 9.75 -4.40
N LEU A 16 -13.64 9.10 -3.66
CA LEU A 16 -15.06 9.02 -4.02
C LEU A 16 -15.75 10.37 -3.90
N GLY A 17 -15.40 11.19 -2.90
CA GLY A 17 -15.97 12.52 -2.70
C GLY A 17 -15.67 13.51 -3.82
N LYS A 18 -14.60 13.29 -4.60
CA LYS A 18 -14.31 14.07 -5.82
C LYS A 18 -15.26 13.76 -6.98
N ARG A 19 -15.92 12.60 -6.96
CA ARG A 19 -16.74 12.08 -8.07
C ARG A 19 -18.23 12.01 -7.74
N PHE A 20 -18.57 11.75 -6.48
CA PHE A 20 -19.95 11.51 -6.04
C PHE A 20 -20.30 12.38 -4.83
N LYS A 21 -21.41 13.13 -4.93
CA LYS A 21 -21.86 14.04 -3.88
C LYS A 21 -22.50 13.29 -2.71
N ASP A 22 -23.40 12.37 -3.01
CA ASP A 22 -24.18 11.62 -2.03
C ASP A 22 -23.56 10.26 -1.67
N ARG A 23 -23.98 9.72 -0.53
CA ARG A 23 -23.45 8.47 0.03
C ARG A 23 -23.94 7.24 -0.74
N GLU A 24 -25.16 7.26 -1.25
CA GLU A 24 -25.78 6.12 -1.93
C GLU A 24 -25.12 5.86 -3.28
N ALA A 25 -24.88 6.91 -4.08
CA ALA A 25 -24.14 6.81 -5.33
C ALA A 25 -22.73 6.28 -5.12
N ARG A 26 -22.04 6.69 -4.03
CA ARG A 26 -20.73 6.13 -3.67
C ARG A 26 -20.82 4.64 -3.41
N LEU A 27 -21.78 4.20 -2.58
CA LEU A 27 -21.92 2.80 -2.24
C LEU A 27 -22.31 1.97 -3.48
N HIS A 28 -23.25 2.45 -4.27
CA HIS A 28 -23.68 1.80 -5.52
C HIS A 28 -22.52 1.62 -6.50
N PHE A 29 -21.73 2.66 -6.72
CA PHE A 29 -20.52 2.58 -7.55
C PHE A 29 -19.53 1.53 -7.00
N VAL A 30 -19.27 1.56 -5.69
CA VAL A 30 -18.36 0.60 -5.06
C VAL A 30 -18.87 -0.83 -5.24
N CYS A 31 -20.14 -1.11 -4.92
CA CYS A 31 -20.75 -2.44 -5.06
C CYS A 31 -20.71 -2.93 -6.52
N SER A 32 -21.04 -2.05 -7.46
CA SER A 32 -20.99 -2.34 -8.90
C SER A 32 -19.57 -2.66 -9.37
N PHE A 33 -18.56 -1.91 -8.90
CA PHE A 33 -17.17 -2.13 -9.28
C PHE A 33 -16.60 -3.45 -8.75
N ILE A 34 -16.90 -3.81 -7.50
CA ILE A 34 -16.40 -5.05 -6.88
C ILE A 34 -17.26 -6.27 -7.22
N GLY A 35 -18.45 -6.08 -7.79
CA GLY A 35 -19.37 -7.17 -8.17
C GLY A 35 -20.09 -7.84 -7.00
N ARG A 36 -20.26 -7.15 -5.86
CA ARG A 36 -21.02 -7.67 -4.70
C ARG A 36 -21.63 -6.56 -3.87
N ASP A 37 -22.70 -6.89 -3.16
CA ASP A 37 -23.35 -5.96 -2.26
C ASP A 37 -22.58 -5.76 -0.96
N LEU A 38 -22.64 -4.53 -0.46
CA LEU A 38 -22.01 -4.09 0.77
C LEU A 38 -23.01 -3.28 1.60
N PRO A 39 -23.11 -3.53 2.90
CA PRO A 39 -23.87 -2.62 3.79
C PRO A 39 -23.17 -1.27 3.95
N SER A 40 -21.85 -1.21 3.71
CA SER A 40 -21.03 -0.02 3.84
C SER A 40 -19.69 -0.20 3.13
N THR A 41 -19.11 0.89 2.63
CA THR A 41 -17.76 0.89 2.04
C THR A 41 -16.69 0.46 3.04
N LYS A 42 -16.97 0.50 4.35
CA LYS A 42 -16.06 0.03 5.41
C LYS A 42 -15.89 -1.49 5.42
N ASN A 43 -16.80 -2.23 4.77
CA ASN A 43 -16.79 -3.69 4.68
C ASN A 43 -16.03 -4.19 3.44
N LEU A 44 -15.30 -3.31 2.76
CA LEU A 44 -14.31 -3.70 1.76
C LEU A 44 -13.17 -4.48 2.42
N THR A 45 -12.68 -5.47 1.69
CA THR A 45 -11.38 -6.10 1.95
C THR A 45 -10.25 -5.17 1.51
N GLU A 46 -9.05 -5.42 2.02
CA GLU A 46 -7.86 -4.64 1.66
C GLU A 46 -7.52 -4.75 0.15
N ASP A 47 -7.71 -5.93 -0.46
CA ASP A 47 -7.44 -6.16 -1.89
C ASP A 47 -8.44 -5.43 -2.79
N GLU A 48 -9.74 -5.44 -2.44
CA GLU A 48 -10.77 -4.66 -3.13
C GLU A 48 -10.47 -3.17 -3.04
N PHE A 49 -10.03 -2.68 -1.88
CA PHE A 49 -9.61 -1.30 -1.71
C PHE A 49 -8.43 -0.94 -2.60
N PHE A 50 -7.38 -1.77 -2.66
CA PHE A 50 -6.23 -1.48 -3.52
C PHE A 50 -6.62 -1.42 -4.99
N THR A 51 -7.47 -2.34 -5.43
CA THR A 51 -7.96 -2.40 -6.81
C THR A 51 -8.80 -1.17 -7.14
N LEU A 52 -9.75 -0.83 -6.28
CA LEU A 52 -10.65 0.31 -6.44
C LEU A 52 -9.90 1.64 -6.40
N ALA A 53 -9.03 1.84 -5.42
CA ALA A 53 -8.25 3.07 -5.30
C ALA A 53 -7.32 3.25 -6.52
N GLN A 54 -6.69 2.17 -7.00
CA GLN A 54 -5.90 2.21 -8.22
C GLN A 54 -6.75 2.61 -9.44
N HIS A 55 -7.94 2.02 -9.60
CA HIS A 55 -8.87 2.38 -10.67
C HIS A 55 -9.31 3.85 -10.58
N LEU A 56 -9.48 4.37 -9.37
CA LEU A 56 -9.83 5.78 -9.13
C LEU A 56 -8.65 6.75 -9.36
N GLY A 57 -7.47 6.26 -9.72
CA GLY A 57 -6.27 7.06 -10.00
C GLY A 57 -5.40 7.34 -8.78
N TYR A 58 -5.43 6.47 -7.76
CA TYR A 58 -4.57 6.64 -6.58
C TYR A 58 -3.14 6.18 -6.83
N HIS A 59 -2.19 7.07 -6.56
CA HIS A 59 -0.75 6.86 -6.71
C HIS A 59 -0.16 6.34 -5.39
N PHE A 60 -0.06 5.01 -5.26
CA PHE A 60 0.48 4.36 -4.05
C PHE A 60 1.98 4.62 -3.85
N GLU A 61 2.72 4.77 -4.95
CA GLU A 61 4.15 5.11 -4.99
C GLU A 61 4.48 6.35 -4.13
N MET A 62 3.53 7.28 -3.97
CA MET A 62 3.67 8.47 -3.12
C MET A 62 3.83 8.15 -1.62
N HIS A 63 3.50 6.94 -1.18
CA HIS A 63 3.75 6.47 0.19
C HIS A 63 5.14 5.86 0.39
N ALA A 64 5.77 5.48 -0.72
CA ALA A 64 7.11 4.90 -0.76
C ALA A 64 8.15 5.89 -1.32
N TYR A 65 7.82 7.18 -1.37
CA TYR A 65 8.78 8.20 -1.78
C TYR A 65 10.00 8.16 -0.85
N PHE A 66 11.18 8.08 -1.45
CA PHE A 66 12.43 7.82 -0.76
C PHE A 66 13.48 8.87 -1.09
N ASP A 67 14.38 9.10 -0.13
CA ASP A 67 15.61 9.85 -0.32
C ASP A 67 16.75 8.92 -0.76
N ALA A 68 17.31 9.16 -1.94
CA ALA A 68 18.40 8.39 -2.52
C ALA A 68 19.73 8.55 -1.76
N GLN A 69 19.92 9.64 -1.01
CA GLN A 69 21.11 9.85 -0.18
C GLN A 69 20.99 9.13 1.17
N ASN A 70 19.78 8.72 1.56
CA ASN A 70 19.55 8.00 2.79
C ASN A 70 19.87 6.50 2.64
N LYS A 71 20.96 6.08 3.28
CA LYS A 71 21.43 4.68 3.26
C LYS A 71 20.38 3.68 3.75
N GLN A 72 19.52 4.07 4.70
CA GLN A 72 18.46 3.17 5.20
C GLN A 72 17.33 2.97 4.19
N HIS A 73 17.01 4.01 3.39
CA HIS A 73 16.07 3.88 2.28
C HIS A 73 16.66 3.05 1.15
N ALA A 74 17.92 3.28 0.79
CA ALA A 74 18.62 2.47 -0.20
C ALA A 74 18.63 0.98 0.20
N LYS A 75 18.89 0.69 1.49
CA LYS A 75 18.78 -0.66 2.06
C LYS A 75 17.38 -1.24 1.90
N LEU A 76 16.32 -0.48 2.19
CA LEU A 76 14.93 -0.94 2.02
C LEU A 76 14.64 -1.34 0.57
N LEU A 77 15.09 -0.54 -0.39
CA LEU A 77 14.92 -0.84 -1.81
C LEU A 77 15.69 -2.10 -2.23
N ALA A 78 16.91 -2.29 -1.72
CA ALA A 78 17.67 -3.53 -1.95
C ALA A 78 16.93 -4.76 -1.41
N LEU A 79 16.40 -4.68 -0.18
CA LEU A 79 15.61 -5.76 0.41
C LEU A 79 14.34 -6.08 -0.40
N CYS A 80 13.66 -5.06 -0.94
CA CYS A 80 12.54 -5.25 -1.86
C CYS A 80 12.98 -6.01 -3.13
N HIS A 81 14.14 -5.66 -3.69
CA HIS A 81 14.68 -6.33 -4.88
C HIS A 81 15.02 -7.80 -4.62
N GLU A 82 15.60 -8.11 -3.46
CA GLU A 82 15.87 -9.46 -2.97
C GLU A 82 14.60 -10.28 -2.74
N LEU A 83 13.51 -9.65 -2.26
CA LEU A 83 12.18 -10.24 -2.18
C LEU A 83 11.57 -10.51 -3.57
N GLY A 84 12.25 -10.16 -4.66
CA GLY A 84 11.74 -10.23 -6.02
C GLY A 84 10.67 -9.17 -6.32
N TRP A 85 10.53 -8.14 -5.49
CA TRP A 85 9.64 -7.01 -5.77
C TRP A 85 10.38 -6.06 -6.71
N ARG A 86 10.41 -6.44 -7.99
CA ARG A 86 11.10 -5.73 -9.06
C ARG A 86 10.08 -5.04 -9.95
N ASP A 87 10.44 -3.86 -10.43
CA ASP A 87 9.59 -3.12 -11.36
C ASP A 87 9.42 -3.92 -12.67
N GLU A 88 8.18 -3.99 -13.16
CA GLU A 88 7.84 -4.79 -14.34
C GLU A 88 8.47 -4.21 -15.64
N ALA A 89 8.56 -2.88 -15.73
CA ALA A 89 9.12 -2.20 -16.90
C ALA A 89 10.65 -2.16 -16.85
N ASN A 90 11.22 -2.06 -15.65
CA ASN A 90 12.66 -2.08 -15.44
C ASN A 90 13.05 -2.93 -14.22
N PRO A 91 13.31 -4.24 -14.42
CA PRO A 91 13.62 -5.17 -13.33
C PRO A 91 14.91 -4.88 -12.55
N LYS A 92 15.71 -3.90 -12.98
CA LYS A 92 16.87 -3.39 -12.22
C LYS A 92 16.44 -2.64 -10.96
N TYR A 93 15.23 -2.07 -10.95
CA TYR A 93 14.71 -1.29 -9.83
C TYR A 93 13.68 -2.09 -9.02
N ALA A 94 13.52 -1.70 -7.76
CA ALA A 94 12.47 -2.23 -6.90
C ALA A 94 11.09 -1.69 -7.32
N ASP A 95 10.05 -2.50 -7.14
CA ASP A 95 8.66 -2.11 -7.40
C ASP A 95 8.16 -1.13 -6.31
N ILE A 96 8.31 0.16 -6.61
CA ILE A 96 7.92 1.25 -5.71
C ILE A 96 6.41 1.28 -5.47
N LYS A 97 5.61 0.89 -6.46
CA LYS A 97 4.15 0.87 -6.34
C LYS A 97 3.71 -0.20 -5.36
N ARG A 98 4.30 -1.40 -5.44
CA ARG A 98 4.06 -2.49 -4.48
C ARG A 98 4.55 -2.12 -3.08
N LEU A 99 5.72 -1.48 -2.96
CA LEU A 99 6.18 -0.94 -1.68
C LEU A 99 5.20 0.09 -1.12
N GLY A 100 4.69 0.99 -1.95
CA GLY A 100 3.67 1.98 -1.60
C GLY A 100 2.36 1.34 -1.10
N LYS A 101 1.91 0.27 -1.75
CA LYS A 101 0.77 -0.54 -1.28
C LYS A 101 1.06 -1.16 0.08
N TRP A 102 2.28 -1.68 0.31
CA TRP A 102 2.68 -2.20 1.63
C TRP A 102 2.60 -1.12 2.72
N PHE A 103 3.08 0.10 2.45
CA PHE A 103 2.96 1.24 3.38
C PHE A 103 1.51 1.62 3.68
N CYS A 104 0.62 1.47 2.70
CA CYS A 104 -0.82 1.66 2.85
C CYS A 104 -1.55 0.47 3.48
N SER A 105 -0.90 -0.68 3.64
CA SER A 105 -1.52 -1.88 4.15
C SER A 105 -1.56 -1.92 5.68
N SER A 106 -2.38 -2.82 6.20
CA SER A 106 -2.41 -3.18 7.62
C SER A 106 -1.09 -3.75 8.15
N LYS A 107 -0.17 -4.18 7.26
CA LYS A 107 1.16 -4.72 7.62
C LYS A 107 2.16 -3.65 8.07
N ASN A 108 1.94 -2.38 7.72
CA ASN A 108 2.78 -1.27 8.17
C ASN A 108 2.39 -0.85 9.59
N PRO A 109 3.25 -1.06 10.61
CA PRO A 109 2.91 -0.73 11.99
C PRO A 109 2.85 0.77 12.26
N PHE A 110 3.51 1.60 11.45
CA PHE A 110 3.64 3.04 11.69
C PHE A 110 2.51 3.86 11.08
N LYS A 111 1.78 3.32 10.10
CA LYS A 111 0.70 4.03 9.36
C LYS A 111 1.14 5.39 8.78
N LYS A 112 2.43 5.54 8.52
CA LYS A 112 3.08 6.72 7.94
C LYS A 112 3.71 6.35 6.59
N LYS A 113 3.91 7.36 5.75
CA LYS A 113 4.71 7.27 4.53
C LYS A 113 6.19 7.13 4.88
N LEU A 114 6.97 6.52 3.98
CA LEU A 114 8.41 6.31 4.16
C LEU A 114 9.15 7.61 4.54
N GLN A 115 8.96 8.68 3.77
CA GLN A 115 9.56 9.99 4.03
C GLN A 115 9.23 10.62 5.40
N ASN A 116 8.16 10.18 6.07
CA ASN A 116 7.73 10.72 7.37
C ASN A 116 8.19 9.83 8.54
N LEU A 117 8.94 8.76 8.28
CA LEU A 117 9.50 7.91 9.32
C LEU A 117 10.76 8.52 9.90
N THR A 118 10.93 8.38 11.20
CA THR A 118 12.21 8.64 11.87
C THR A 118 13.24 7.56 11.50
N PRO A 119 14.55 7.83 11.65
CA PRO A 119 15.59 6.82 11.36
C PRO A 119 15.42 5.51 12.13
N SER A 120 14.88 5.56 13.35
CA SER A 120 14.57 4.36 14.15
C SER A 120 13.39 3.57 13.56
N GLU A 121 12.34 4.27 13.09
CA GLU A 121 11.19 3.65 12.44
C GLU A 121 11.59 3.03 11.08
N VAL A 122 12.42 3.71 10.28
CA VAL A 122 12.96 3.13 9.03
C VAL A 122 13.80 1.88 9.32
N GLY A 123 14.62 1.89 10.37
CA GLY A 123 15.36 0.71 10.82
C GLY A 123 14.43 -0.47 11.15
N ARG A 124 13.30 -0.22 11.83
CA ARG A 124 12.30 -1.27 12.10
C ARG A 124 11.61 -1.77 10.82
N VAL A 125 11.34 -0.90 9.85
CA VAL A 125 10.82 -1.33 8.53
C VAL A 125 11.83 -2.23 7.83
N ASN A 126 13.11 -1.87 7.80
CA ASN A 126 14.17 -2.72 7.24
C ASN A 126 14.19 -4.10 7.90
N ASN A 127 14.13 -4.17 9.23
CA ASN A 127 14.11 -5.45 9.95
C ASN A 127 12.87 -6.31 9.59
N ILE A 128 11.72 -5.70 9.27
CA ILE A 128 10.55 -6.44 8.80
C ILE A 128 10.83 -7.08 7.44
N PHE A 129 11.43 -6.31 6.51
CA PHE A 129 11.74 -6.80 5.16
C PHE A 129 12.87 -7.84 5.17
N GLU A 130 13.87 -7.70 6.05
CA GLU A 130 14.89 -8.72 6.30
C GLU A 130 14.25 -10.05 6.72
N LYS A 131 13.37 -10.03 7.73
CA LYS A 131 12.64 -11.24 8.16
C LYS A 131 11.78 -11.83 7.07
N MET A 132 11.18 -11.00 6.21
CA MET A 132 10.42 -11.50 5.06
C MET A 132 11.33 -12.21 4.05
N ASN A 133 12.58 -11.75 3.87
CA ASN A 133 13.57 -12.41 3.03
C ASN A 133 14.03 -13.73 3.66
N GLU A 134 14.38 -13.74 4.94
CA GLU A 134 14.77 -14.95 5.69
C GLU A 134 13.71 -16.06 5.53
N GLN A 135 12.45 -15.73 5.80
CA GLN A 135 11.32 -16.67 5.65
C GLN A 135 11.13 -17.17 4.22
N ARG A 136 11.53 -16.40 3.20
CA ARG A 136 11.46 -16.83 1.81
C ARG A 136 12.54 -17.87 1.50
N TYR A 137 13.75 -17.66 2.01
CA TYR A 137 14.86 -18.60 1.84
C TYR A 137 14.63 -19.90 2.61
N GLU A 138 14.09 -19.85 3.83
CA GLU A 138 13.78 -21.06 4.62
C GLU A 138 12.68 -21.95 3.97
N ARG A 139 11.88 -21.39 3.07
CA ARG A 139 10.80 -22.07 2.36
C ARG A 139 11.15 -22.50 0.93
N SER A 140 12.34 -22.14 0.46
CA SER A 140 12.86 -22.49 -0.88
C SER A 140 13.74 -23.74 -0.80
#